data_AF-A0A929GMN8-F1
#
_entry.id   AF-A0A929GMN8-F1
#
_cell.length_a   1.000
_cell.length_b   1.000
_cell.length_c   1.000
_cell.angle_alpha   90.00
_cell.angle_beta   90.00
_cell.angle_gamma   90.00
#
_symmetry.space_group_name_H-M   'P 1'
#
loop_
_entity.id
_entity.type
_entity.pdbx_description
1 polymer ?
#
loop_
_entity_poly.entity_id
_entity_poly.type
_entity_poly.pdbx_seq_one_letter_code
_entity_poly.pdbx_strand_id
1 'polypeptide(L)'
;MKKYFKFLLIGLFVALFIGTFVFLWNKTKTESVTYEIVSPKIETIKKSITATGKIEPRDEVLIKPQISGIISKVHKKAGELVRKNEIIATVKVIPEMGQLNSA
;
A
#
# COMPACT_ATOMS: atom_id res chain seq x y z
N MET A 1 22.88 -83.20 -27.52
CA MET A 1 22.55 -81.75 -27.48
C MET A 1 21.18 -81.40 -26.84
N LYS A 2 20.27 -82.35 -26.54
CA LYS A 2 18.94 -82.03 -25.96
C LYS A 2 18.90 -81.79 -24.44
N LYS A 3 19.88 -82.31 -23.68
CA LYS A 3 19.93 -82.17 -22.20
C LYS A 3 20.42 -80.77 -21.77
N TYR A 4 21.48 -80.25 -22.38
CA TYR A 4 22.00 -78.91 -22.12
C TYR A 4 20.99 -77.80 -22.45
N PHE A 5 20.25 -77.94 -23.56
CA PHE A 5 19.20 -77.01 -23.92
C PHE A 5 18.05 -76.99 -22.90
N LYS A 6 17.68 -78.15 -22.31
CA LYS A 6 16.71 -78.23 -21.21
C LYS A 6 17.19 -77.49 -19.95
N PHE A 7 18.44 -77.67 -19.54
CA PHE A 7 18.99 -76.97 -18.37
C PHE A 7 19.11 -75.46 -18.59
N LEU A 8 19.46 -75.03 -19.80
CA LEU A 8 19.52 -73.61 -20.16
C LEU A 8 18.12 -72.97 -20.13
N LEU A 9 17.11 -73.67 -20.62
CA LEU A 9 15.72 -73.20 -20.63
C LEU A 9 15.11 -73.13 -19.22
N ILE A 10 15.48 -74.07 -18.34
CA ILE A 10 15.12 -74.03 -16.90
C ILE A 10 15.81 -72.87 -16.19
N GLY A 11 17.11 -72.66 -16.44
CA GLY A 11 17.85 -71.53 -15.88
C GLY A 11 17.25 -70.18 -16.28
N LEU A 12 16.85 -70.05 -17.55
CA LEU A 12 16.16 -68.86 -18.06
C LEU A 12 14.80 -68.64 -17.37
N PHE A 13 14.03 -69.72 -17.16
CA PHE A 13 12.74 -69.64 -16.47
C PHE A 13 12.88 -69.23 -15.00
N VAL A 14 13.88 -69.76 -14.29
CA VAL A 14 14.19 -69.39 -12.90
C VAL A 14 14.64 -67.93 -12.81
N ALA A 15 15.49 -67.47 -13.74
CA ALA A 15 15.91 -66.08 -13.80
C ALA A 15 14.72 -65.13 -14.05
N LEU A 16 13.79 -65.51 -14.92
CA LEU A 16 12.54 -64.79 -15.15
C LEU A 16 11.68 -64.72 -13.88
N PHE A 17 11.55 -65.83 -13.16
CA PHE A 17 10.75 -65.90 -11.93
C PHE A 17 11.34 -65.06 -10.79
N ILE A 18 12.67 -65.06 -10.63
CA ILE A 18 13.35 -64.22 -9.63
C ILE A 18 13.23 -62.74 -10.03
N GLY A 19 13.41 -62.44 -11.32
CA GLY A 19 13.29 -61.08 -11.84
C GLY A 19 11.91 -60.49 -11.62
N THR A 20 10.84 -61.24 -11.89
CA THR A 20 9.46 -60.78 -11.64
C THR A 20 9.19 -60.61 -10.14
N PHE A 21 9.67 -61.51 -9.30
CA PHE A 21 9.47 -61.41 -7.84
C PHE A 21 10.15 -60.16 -7.26
N VAL A 22 11.39 -59.88 -7.66
CA VAL A 22 12.12 -58.67 -7.25
C VAL A 22 11.45 -57.39 -7.78
N PHE A 23 10.95 -57.43 -9.02
CA PHE A 23 10.22 -56.30 -9.62
C PHE A 23 8.94 -55.99 -8.86
N LEU A 24 8.16 -57.01 -8.50
CA LEU A 24 6.96 -56.86 -7.67
C LEU A 24 7.31 -56.30 -6.30
N TRP A 25 8.33 -56.83 -5.63
CA TRP A 25 8.76 -56.34 -4.30
C TRP A 25 9.16 -54.87 -4.30
N ASN A 26 9.80 -54.39 -5.37
CA ASN A 26 10.14 -52.98 -5.51
C ASN A 26 8.92 -52.10 -5.82
N LYS A 27 7.94 -52.60 -6.57
CA LYS A 27 6.69 -51.89 -6.87
C LYS A 27 5.69 -51.86 -5.69
N THR A 28 5.79 -52.78 -4.73
CA THR A 28 4.91 -52.84 -3.54
C THR A 28 5.33 -51.88 -2.42
N LYS A 29 6.49 -51.22 -2.53
CA LYS A 29 6.86 -50.14 -1.61
C LYS A 29 6.03 -48.90 -1.95
N THR A 30 4.82 -48.85 -1.39
CA THR A 30 3.93 -47.68 -1.45
C THR A 30 4.74 -46.43 -1.10
N GLU A 31 4.77 -45.49 -2.04
CA GLU A 31 5.40 -44.19 -1.83
C GLU A 31 4.73 -43.54 -0.60
N SER A 32 5.52 -43.34 0.45
CA SER A 32 5.05 -42.70 1.67
C SER A 32 4.69 -41.25 1.33
N VAL A 33 3.39 -40.98 1.27
CA VAL A 33 2.86 -39.63 1.07
C VAL A 33 3.40 -38.76 2.20
N THR A 34 4.38 -37.94 1.86
CA THR A 34 5.04 -37.06 2.82
C THR A 34 4.24 -35.78 2.84
N TYR A 35 3.51 -35.55 3.93
CA TYR A 35 2.81 -34.30 4.14
C TYR A 35 3.79 -33.26 4.64
N GLU A 36 3.81 -32.09 4.00
CA GLU A 36 4.53 -30.94 4.56
C GLU A 36 3.77 -30.44 5.79
N ILE A 37 4.29 -30.77 6.98
CA ILE A 37 3.77 -30.28 8.24
C ILE A 37 4.46 -28.95 8.54
N VAL A 38 3.72 -27.86 8.40
CA VAL A 38 4.16 -26.53 8.82
C VAL A 38 3.79 -26.28 10.28
N SER A 39 4.79 -25.97 11.10
CA SER A 39 4.59 -25.62 12.51
C SER A 39 4.30 -24.13 12.66
N PRO A 40 3.29 -23.73 13.47
CA PRO A 40 2.97 -22.33 13.67
C PRO A 40 4.09 -21.62 14.43
N LYS A 41 4.47 -20.44 13.94
CA LYS A 41 5.47 -19.58 14.58
C LYS A 41 4.77 -18.41 15.26
N ILE A 42 5.18 -18.11 16.49
CA ILE A 42 4.71 -16.93 17.21
C ILE A 42 5.44 -15.72 16.62
N GLU A 43 4.73 -14.92 15.84
CA GLU A 43 5.20 -13.65 15.29
C GLU A 43 4.26 -12.52 15.68
N THR A 44 4.83 -11.33 15.88
CA THR A 44 4.06 -10.14 16.25
C THR A 44 3.45 -9.51 15.01
N ILE A 45 2.12 -9.59 14.89
CA ILE A 45 1.38 -8.93 13.82
C ILE A 45 1.19 -7.46 14.18
N LYS A 46 1.82 -6.56 13.41
CA LYS A 46 1.61 -5.11 13.53
C LYS A 46 0.48 -4.68 12.60
N LYS A 47 -0.61 -4.16 13.17
CA LYS A 47 -1.74 -3.61 12.42
C LYS A 47 -1.62 -2.09 12.37
N SER A 48 -1.16 -1.56 11.25
CA SER A 48 -1.13 -0.12 11.00
C SER A 48 -2.42 0.31 10.29
N ILE A 49 -3.10 1.32 10.84
CA ILE A 49 -4.26 1.97 10.23
C ILE A 49 -3.82 3.36 9.76
N THR A 50 -4.01 3.64 8.48
CA THR A 50 -3.72 4.96 7.90
C THR A 50 -4.96 5.83 8.07
N ALA A 51 -4.89 6.79 8.98
CA ALA A 51 -5.91 7.83 9.10
C ALA A 51 -5.63 8.90 8.04
N THR A 52 -6.25 8.77 6.88
CA THR A 52 -6.19 9.80 5.84
C THR A 52 -7.15 10.93 6.22
N GLY A 53 -6.62 12.12 6.39
CA GLY A 53 -7.40 13.34 6.61
C GLY A 53 -6.87 14.49 5.75
N LYS A 54 -7.74 15.41 5.37
CA LYS A 54 -7.34 16.65 4.71
C LYS A 54 -7.02 17.68 5.78
N ILE A 55 -5.90 18.39 5.63
CA ILE A 55 -5.53 19.49 6.50
C ILE A 55 -6.27 20.73 6.03
N GLU A 56 -7.10 21.31 6.89
CA GLU A 56 -7.79 22.57 6.65
C GLU A 56 -7.38 23.60 7.72
N PRO A 57 -7.28 24.90 7.36
CA PRO A 57 -6.95 25.94 8.33
C PRO A 57 -8.01 25.98 9.43
N ARG A 58 -7.56 26.08 10.69
CA ARG A 58 -8.47 26.16 11.84
C ARG A 58 -9.32 27.43 11.80
N ASP A 59 -8.69 28.54 11.45
CA ASP A 59 -9.29 29.87 11.41
C ASP A 59 -8.93 30.51 10.06
N GLU A 60 -9.94 30.88 9.28
CA GLU A 60 -9.79 31.65 8.05
C GLU A 60 -10.62 32.93 8.16
N VAL A 61 -9.98 34.07 7.93
CA VAL A 61 -10.63 35.38 8.03
C VAL A 61 -10.40 36.14 6.74
N LEU A 62 -11.49 36.50 6.07
CA LEU A 62 -11.46 37.35 4.90
C LEU A 62 -11.47 38.82 5.32
N ILE A 63 -10.44 39.58 4.94
CA ILE A 63 -10.32 41.00 5.28
C ILE A 63 -10.96 41.84 4.18
N LYS A 64 -12.04 42.56 4.53
CA LYS A 64 -12.74 43.50 3.64
C LYS A 64 -12.63 44.93 4.15
N PRO A 65 -12.46 45.93 3.27
CA PRO A 65 -12.54 47.33 3.67
C PRO A 65 -13.94 47.66 4.17
N GLN A 66 -14.04 48.43 5.26
CA GLN A 66 -15.32 48.85 5.84
C GLN A 66 -15.98 50.00 5.07
N ILE A 67 -15.19 50.75 4.31
CA ILE A 67 -15.63 51.90 3.51
C ILE A 67 -15.14 51.76 2.07
N SER A 68 -15.92 52.29 1.14
CA SER A 68 -15.51 52.41 -0.27
C SER A 68 -14.42 53.45 -0.42
N GLY A 69 -13.39 53.14 -1.20
CA GLY A 69 -12.27 54.03 -1.46
C GLY A 69 -11.19 53.35 -2.28
N ILE A 70 -10.13 54.08 -2.59
CA ILE A 70 -8.98 53.56 -3.34
C ILE A 70 -7.90 53.14 -2.35
N ILE A 71 -7.28 51.97 -2.54
CA ILE A 71 -6.12 51.55 -1.74
C ILE A 71 -4.96 52.50 -2.07
N SER A 72 -4.56 53.32 -1.10
CA SER A 72 -3.47 54.28 -1.24
C SER A 72 -2.10 53.63 -1.05
N LYS A 73 -1.99 52.67 -0.12
CA LYS A 73 -0.73 51.97 0.17
C LYS A 73 -1.02 50.60 0.76
N VAL A 74 -0.24 49.61 0.35
CA VAL A 74 -0.23 48.26 0.94
C VAL A 74 1.04 48.14 1.77
N HIS A 75 0.90 47.77 3.06
CA HIS A 75 2.01 47.69 4.01
C HIS A 75 2.51 46.25 4.20
N LYS A 76 1.80 45.25 3.66
CA LYS A 76 2.13 43.83 3.78
C LYS A 76 2.11 43.13 2.43
N LYS A 77 3.05 42.20 2.24
CA LYS A 77 3.09 41.33 1.06
C LYS A 77 2.40 40.00 1.34
N ALA A 78 1.96 39.34 0.28
CA ALA A 78 1.39 38.00 0.38
C ALA A 78 2.41 37.02 0.99
N GLY A 79 1.96 36.23 1.99
CA GLY A 79 2.79 35.27 2.71
C GLY A 79 3.50 35.83 3.94
N GLU A 80 3.44 37.14 4.20
CA GLU A 80 3.97 37.71 5.45
C GLU A 80 3.03 37.44 6.64
N LEU A 81 3.63 37.27 7.81
CA LEU A 81 2.89 37.14 9.06
C LEU A 81 2.23 38.48 9.43
N VAL A 82 0.97 38.40 9.85
CA VAL A 82 0.16 39.52 10.32
C VAL A 82 -0.23 39.33 11.78
N ARG A 83 -0.25 40.42 12.55
CA ARG A 83 -0.70 40.43 13.94
C ARG A 83 -2.07 41.08 14.07
N LYS A 84 -2.76 40.77 15.17
CA LYS A 84 -4.02 41.44 15.50
C LYS A 84 -3.78 42.95 15.62
N ASN A 85 -4.68 43.74 15.01
CA ASN A 85 -4.64 45.21 14.95
C ASN A 85 -3.48 45.81 14.13
N GLU A 86 -2.80 45.01 13.31
CA GLU A 86 -1.77 45.52 12.41
C GLU A 86 -2.40 46.16 11.16
N ILE A 87 -1.86 47.31 10.73
CA ILE A 87 -2.33 48.00 9.52
C ILE A 87 -1.72 47.33 8.29
N ILE A 88 -2.54 46.65 7.51
CA ILE A 88 -2.10 45.93 6.30
C ILE A 88 -2.22 46.77 5.02
N ALA A 89 -3.15 47.74 4.99
CA ALA A 89 -3.37 48.64 3.88
C ALA A 89 -4.06 49.94 4.34
N THR A 90 -3.79 51.03 3.62
CA THR A 90 -4.43 52.33 3.85
C THR A 90 -5.37 52.64 2.70
N VAL A 91 -6.62 53.00 3.01
CA VAL A 91 -7.64 53.36 2.03
C VAL A 91 -7.82 54.88 2.03
N LYS A 92 -7.80 55.50 0.85
CA LYS A 92 -8.13 56.91 0.63
C LYS A 92 -9.61 57.01 0.30
N VAL A 93 -10.36 57.70 1.15
CA VAL A 93 -11.78 57.97 0.94
C VAL A 93 -11.91 59.00 -0.18
N ILE A 94 -12.73 58.68 -1.18
CA ILE A 94 -13.23 59.70 -2.10
C ILE A 94 -14.59 60.11 -1.53
N PRO A 95 -14.70 61.31 -0.91
CA PRO A 95 -16.00 61.78 -0.50
C PRO A 95 -16.87 61.92 -1.75
N GLU A 96 -18.03 61.26 -1.75
CA GLU A 96 -19.03 61.56 -2.76
C GLU A 96 -19.51 62.99 -2.52
N MET A 97 -19.32 63.85 -3.52
CA MET A 97 -19.67 65.28 -3.48
C MET A 97 -21.17 65.55 -3.25
N GLY A 98 -22.00 64.50 -3.16
CA GLY A 98 -23.44 64.57 -2.91
C GLY A 98 -23.85 64.92 -1.47
N GLN A 99 -22.94 64.85 -0.48
CA GLN A 99 -23.26 65.20 0.92
C GLN A 99 -22.85 66.63 1.31
N LEU A 100 -22.14 67.36 0.45
CA LEU A 100 -21.66 68.72 0.75
C LEU A 100 -22.64 69.84 0.39
N ASN A 101 -23.79 69.52 -0.25
CA ASN A 101 -24.79 70.50 -0.70
C ASN A 101 -26.12 70.44 0.08
N SER A 102 -26.12 69.88 1.30
CA SER A 102 -27.35 69.78 2.13
C SER A 102 -27.15 70.25 3.58
N ALA A 103 -26.25 71.22 3.79
CA ALA A 103 -26.21 72.04 4.99
C ALA A 103 -26.56 73.48 4.63
#